data_AF-A0A261G6U0-F1
#
_entry.id   AF-A0A261G6U0-F1
#
_cell.length_a   1.000
_cell.length_b   1.000
_cell.length_c   1.000
_cell.angle_alpha   90.00
_cell.angle_beta   90.00
_cell.angle_gamma   90.00
#
_symmetry.space_group_name_H-M   'P 1'
#
loop_
_entity.id
_entity.type
_entity.pdbx_description
1 polymer ?
#
loop_
_entity_poly.entity_id
_entity_poly.type
_entity_poly.pdbx_seq_one_letter_code
_entity_poly.pdbx_strand_id
1 'polypeptide(L)'
;MAQHTSARGSRKSPEDNAKRKDQALKTALDQVEKSFGKGSAMRLGDRPVQNVEVIPTGSLALDMALGIGGLPRGRIVEVYGPESSGKTTLALHAVANAQKNGGVAAFIDAEHALDPEYARKLGVDTDSLIVSQPDNGEQALEIADMLVRSGALDIIVIDSVAALVPKAEIEGEMGDSHVGLQARLMSQALRKMTGALAQANTTAIFINQLREKIGVFFGSPETTTGGKALKFYSSVRLDIRRIQTLKNGEEAVGNRTRVKVVKNKMAPPFKSAEFDVLYGEGISKEGSVLDMALQTNIVKKSGSWFTYGDDQLGQGRENVRQYLKDNTELTQEIEHKVKIAFGLETPDAASEDADDATGQTDADHGSEDKGSPKSEEHAQSKSSAQIGSRAQVPANA
;
A
#
# COMPACT_ATOMS: atom_id res chain seq x y z
N MET A 1 -29.30 81.79 18.98
CA MET A 1 -30.26 80.67 18.84
C MET A 1 -30.35 80.39 17.34
N ALA A 2 -29.97 79.26 16.76
CA ALA A 2 -30.01 77.87 17.20
C ALA A 2 -28.73 77.11 16.79
N GLN A 3 -28.38 76.09 17.58
CA GLN A 3 -27.29 75.16 17.29
C GLN A 3 -27.75 74.14 16.23
N HIS A 4 -26.95 73.97 15.18
CA HIS A 4 -27.02 72.80 14.29
C HIS A 4 -25.97 71.79 14.79
N THR A 5 -26.38 70.75 15.51
CA THR A 5 -25.51 69.61 15.81
C THR A 5 -25.77 68.49 14.81
N SER A 6 -24.75 68.19 14.02
CA SER A 6 -24.66 67.13 13.04
C SER A 6 -24.65 65.74 13.69
N ALA A 7 -25.47 64.81 13.20
CA ALA A 7 -25.33 63.38 13.49
C ALA A 7 -24.55 62.71 12.34
N ARG A 8 -23.23 62.55 12.52
CA ARG A 8 -22.38 61.75 11.63
C ARG A 8 -22.32 60.32 12.17
N GLY A 9 -23.03 59.40 11.53
CA GLY A 9 -22.95 57.97 11.83
C GLY A 9 -21.52 57.44 11.63
N SER A 10 -20.95 56.83 12.67
CA SER A 10 -19.61 56.24 12.64
C SER A 10 -19.58 55.05 11.66
N ARG A 11 -18.95 55.21 10.49
CA ARG A 11 -18.54 54.08 9.66
C ARG A 11 -17.49 53.28 10.44
N LYS A 12 -17.84 52.07 10.86
CA LYS A 12 -16.95 51.16 11.60
C LYS A 12 -15.78 50.72 10.71
N SER A 13 -14.62 50.54 11.32
CA SER A 13 -13.38 50.24 10.61
C SER A 13 -13.45 48.84 9.95
N PRO A 14 -12.73 48.61 8.84
CA PRO A 14 -12.64 47.30 8.20
C PRO A 14 -12.13 46.19 9.15
N GLU A 15 -11.27 46.53 10.10
CA GLU A 15 -10.69 45.62 11.08
C GLU A 15 -11.72 45.07 12.07
N ASP A 16 -12.67 45.90 12.52
CA ASP A 16 -13.74 45.46 13.42
C ASP A 16 -14.69 44.45 12.74
N ASN A 17 -14.87 44.59 11.43
CA ASN A 17 -15.67 43.65 10.64
C ASN A 17 -14.94 42.31 10.41
N ALA A 18 -13.62 42.32 10.23
CA ALA A 18 -12.83 41.10 10.09
C ALA A 18 -12.86 40.27 11.38
N LYS A 19 -12.64 40.91 12.55
CA LYS A 19 -12.69 40.24 13.86
C LYS A 19 -14.05 39.62 14.16
N ARG A 20 -15.15 40.29 13.79
CA ARG A 20 -16.51 39.74 13.94
C ARG A 20 -16.77 38.54 13.05
N LYS A 21 -16.30 38.57 11.80
CA LYS A 21 -16.41 37.43 10.87
C LYS A 21 -15.61 36.24 11.38
N ASP A 22 -14.41 36.45 11.90
CA ASP A 22 -13.60 35.38 12.49
C ASP A 22 -14.25 34.77 13.74
N GLN A 23 -14.82 35.60 14.63
CA GLN A 23 -15.52 35.11 15.82
C GLN A 23 -16.77 34.29 15.45
N ALA A 24 -17.55 34.77 14.48
CA ALA A 24 -18.72 34.06 13.97
C ALA A 24 -18.34 32.74 13.29
N LEU A 25 -17.26 32.74 12.50
CA LEU A 25 -16.71 31.55 11.87
C LEU A 25 -16.24 30.53 12.90
N LYS A 26 -15.52 30.95 13.95
CA LYS A 26 -15.08 30.06 15.02
C LYS A 26 -16.25 29.40 15.75
N THR A 27 -17.27 30.19 16.07
CA THR A 27 -18.49 29.68 16.72
C THR A 27 -19.21 28.66 15.83
N ALA A 28 -19.29 28.93 14.52
CA ALA A 28 -19.88 28.00 13.55
C ALA A 28 -19.06 26.70 13.44
N LEU A 29 -17.73 26.79 13.41
CA LEU A 29 -16.84 25.61 13.39
C LEU A 29 -17.00 24.77 14.66
N ASP A 30 -17.03 25.39 15.84
CA ASP A 30 -17.24 24.71 17.12
C ASP A 30 -18.61 24.02 17.18
N GLN A 31 -19.65 24.65 16.60
CA GLN A 31 -20.98 24.07 16.54
C GLN A 31 -21.05 22.87 15.57
N VAL A 32 -20.35 22.96 14.43
CA VAL A 32 -20.21 21.85 13.48
C VAL A 32 -19.46 20.69 14.14
N GLU A 33 -18.36 20.97 14.85
CA GLU A 33 -17.57 19.95 15.55
C GLU A 33 -18.38 19.25 16.66
N LYS A 34 -19.17 20.01 17.43
CA LYS A 34 -20.09 19.44 18.44
C LYS A 34 -21.20 18.57 17.83
N SER A 35 -21.70 18.96 16.65
CA SER A 35 -22.85 18.28 16.03
C SER A 35 -22.45 17.07 15.20
N PHE A 36 -21.24 17.08 14.62
CA PHE A 36 -20.80 16.09 13.63
C PHE A 36 -19.47 15.42 13.97
N GLY A 37 -18.88 15.72 15.13
CA GLY A 37 -17.65 15.13 15.64
C GLY A 37 -16.38 15.94 15.30
N LYS A 38 -15.29 15.61 16.00
CA LYS A 38 -13.97 16.22 15.78
C LYS A 38 -13.52 16.07 14.33
N GLY A 39 -13.05 17.17 13.74
CA GLY A 39 -12.54 17.19 12.36
C GLY A 39 -13.60 17.28 11.24
N SER A 40 -14.88 17.44 11.58
CA SER A 40 -15.98 17.59 10.61
C SER A 40 -15.92 18.87 9.77
N ALA A 41 -15.33 19.95 10.30
CA ALA A 41 -14.99 21.15 9.55
C ALA A 41 -13.70 21.76 10.11
N MET A 42 -12.67 21.89 9.27
CA MET A 42 -11.36 22.44 9.62
C MET A 42 -10.83 23.31 8.48
N ARG A 43 -9.93 24.24 8.78
CA ARG A 43 -9.22 24.96 7.71
C ARG A 43 -8.25 23.99 7.04
N LEU A 44 -8.08 24.12 5.72
CA LEU A 44 -7.22 23.22 4.95
C LEU A 44 -5.76 23.26 5.41
N GLY A 45 -5.27 24.42 5.84
CA GLY A 45 -3.91 24.63 6.37
C GLY A 45 -3.70 24.22 7.83
N ASP A 46 -4.78 23.92 8.57
CA ASP A 46 -4.69 23.40 9.95
C ASP A 46 -4.54 21.87 9.95
N ARG A 47 -4.59 21.24 8.77
CA ARG A 47 -4.19 19.84 8.63
C ARG A 47 -2.68 19.78 8.77
N PRO A 48 -2.11 18.94 9.66
CA PRO A 48 -0.71 18.58 9.52
C PRO A 48 -0.50 18.11 8.08
N VAL A 49 0.64 18.45 7.47
CA VAL A 49 1.01 17.98 6.14
C VAL A 49 0.87 16.46 6.17
N GLN A 50 -0.24 15.93 5.65
CA GLN A 50 -0.49 14.50 5.69
C GLN A 50 0.45 13.89 4.66
N ASN A 51 1.57 13.34 5.14
CA ASN A 51 2.22 12.25 4.45
C ASN A 51 1.14 11.20 4.23
N VAL A 52 0.71 11.04 2.98
CA VAL A 52 -0.31 10.06 2.63
C VAL A 52 0.28 8.71 2.97
N GLU A 53 -0.30 8.01 3.95
CA GLU A 53 0.15 6.67 4.26
C GLU A 53 -0.13 5.74 3.08
N VAL A 54 0.81 4.85 2.79
CA VAL A 54 0.77 4.00 1.61
C VAL A 54 1.03 2.54 1.95
N ILE A 55 0.54 1.66 1.06
CA ILE A 55 0.87 0.24 1.00
C ILE A 55 1.77 0.02 -0.23
N PRO A 56 3.01 -0.46 -0.06
CA PRO A 56 3.90 -0.73 -1.19
C PRO A 56 3.27 -1.72 -2.18
N THR A 57 3.44 -1.48 -3.48
CA THR A 57 2.83 -2.33 -4.51
C THR A 57 3.60 -3.64 -4.76
N GLY A 58 4.83 -3.75 -4.26
CA GLY A 58 5.76 -4.84 -4.57
C GLY A 58 6.62 -4.56 -5.81
N SER A 59 6.32 -3.50 -6.56
CA SER A 59 7.19 -2.99 -7.63
C SER A 59 7.69 -1.60 -7.30
N LEU A 60 8.99 -1.46 -7.08
CA LEU A 60 9.64 -0.17 -6.86
C LEU A 60 9.32 0.81 -8.01
N ALA A 61 9.33 0.33 -9.25
CA ALA A 61 9.01 1.14 -10.41
C ALA A 61 7.57 1.69 -10.36
N LEU A 62 6.61 0.88 -9.90
CA LEU A 62 5.23 1.33 -9.76
C LEU A 62 5.05 2.29 -8.59
N ASP A 63 5.69 2.03 -7.46
CA ASP A 63 5.68 2.93 -6.29
C ASP A 63 6.20 4.34 -6.65
N MET A 64 7.25 4.39 -7.49
CA MET A 64 7.80 5.62 -8.07
C MET A 64 6.85 6.30 -9.05
N ALA A 65 6.21 5.52 -9.94
CA ALA A 65 5.23 6.03 -10.89
C ALA A 65 3.97 6.57 -10.18
N LEU A 66 3.62 6.03 -9.02
CA LEU A 66 2.54 6.55 -8.17
C LEU A 66 2.90 7.89 -7.52
N GLY A 67 4.20 8.18 -7.34
CA GLY A 67 4.71 9.45 -6.84
C GLY A 67 4.51 9.71 -5.34
N ILE A 68 3.84 8.77 -4.65
CA ILE A 68 3.65 8.77 -3.19
C ILE A 68 4.27 7.53 -2.53
N GLY A 69 4.99 6.70 -3.29
CA GLY A 69 5.67 5.50 -2.78
C GLY A 69 4.79 4.26 -2.62
N GLY A 70 3.51 4.29 -3.03
CA GLY A 70 2.65 3.12 -2.98
C GLY A 70 1.16 3.42 -3.18
N LEU A 71 0.32 2.44 -2.84
CA LEU A 71 -1.14 2.57 -2.90
C LEU A 71 -1.64 3.36 -1.68
N PRO A 72 -2.47 4.40 -1.87
CA PRO A 72 -2.89 5.27 -0.77
C PRO A 72 -3.90 4.59 0.15
N ARG A 73 -3.64 4.63 1.47
CA ARG A 73 -4.56 4.16 2.51
C ARG A 73 -5.83 4.98 2.59
N GLY A 74 -6.92 4.33 3.00
CA GLY A 74 -8.26 4.91 3.12
C GLY A 74 -8.94 5.27 1.79
N ARG A 75 -8.50 4.67 0.68
CA ARG A 75 -8.92 5.07 -0.68
C ARG A 75 -9.21 3.88 -1.57
N ILE A 76 -9.94 4.17 -2.64
CA ILE A 76 -10.28 3.20 -3.68
C ILE A 76 -9.22 3.25 -4.79
N VAL A 77 -8.71 2.08 -5.16
CA VAL A 77 -7.81 1.84 -6.29
C VAL A 77 -8.51 0.91 -7.27
N GLU A 78 -8.48 1.23 -8.55
CA GLU A 78 -8.94 0.30 -9.60
C GLU A 78 -7.74 -0.22 -10.39
N VAL A 79 -7.60 -1.54 -10.46
CA VAL A 79 -6.60 -2.22 -11.28
C VAL A 79 -7.34 -2.91 -12.42
N TYR A 80 -7.11 -2.50 -13.66
CA TYR A 80 -7.81 -3.06 -14.81
C TYR A 80 -6.86 -3.35 -15.97
N GLY A 81 -7.26 -4.26 -16.83
CA GLY A 81 -6.45 -4.68 -17.96
C GLY A 81 -6.95 -5.97 -18.60
N PRO A 82 -6.24 -6.46 -19.64
CA PRO A 82 -6.55 -7.74 -20.28
C PRO A 82 -6.49 -8.92 -19.31
N GLU A 83 -6.99 -10.06 -19.74
CA GLU A 83 -6.76 -11.34 -19.05
C GLU A 83 -5.25 -11.65 -19.00
N SER A 84 -4.83 -12.34 -17.94
CA SER A 84 -3.43 -12.73 -17.73
C SER A 84 -2.41 -11.58 -17.76
N SER A 85 -2.85 -10.34 -17.51
CA SER A 85 -1.97 -9.17 -17.44
C SER A 85 -1.27 -9.00 -16.09
N GLY A 86 -1.64 -9.78 -15.07
CA GLY A 86 -1.07 -9.70 -13.72
C GLY A 86 -1.88 -8.85 -12.73
N LYS A 87 -3.17 -8.59 -12.99
CA LYS A 87 -4.06 -7.83 -12.07
C LYS A 87 -4.10 -8.43 -10.66
N THR A 88 -4.46 -9.71 -10.57
CA THR A 88 -4.55 -10.45 -9.30
C THR A 88 -3.17 -10.60 -8.66
N THR A 89 -2.11 -10.88 -9.43
CA THR A 89 -0.73 -10.89 -8.93
C THR A 89 -0.34 -9.57 -8.26
N LEU A 90 -0.61 -8.42 -8.90
CA LEU A 90 -0.35 -7.10 -8.33
C LEU A 90 -1.14 -6.87 -7.03
N ALA A 91 -2.41 -7.27 -7.00
CA ALA A 91 -3.23 -7.15 -5.80
C ALA A 91 -2.72 -8.03 -4.65
N LEU A 92 -2.30 -9.27 -4.95
CA LEU A 92 -1.73 -10.18 -3.96
C LEU A 92 -0.40 -9.68 -3.40
N HIS A 93 0.45 -9.03 -4.22
CA HIS A 93 1.65 -8.36 -3.68
C HIS A 93 1.30 -7.19 -2.76
N ALA A 94 0.27 -6.40 -3.08
CA ALA A 94 -0.19 -5.34 -2.18
C ALA A 94 -0.73 -5.92 -0.85
N VAL A 95 -1.45 -7.04 -0.90
CA VAL A 95 -1.91 -7.80 0.29
C VAL A 95 -0.71 -8.31 1.10
N ALA A 96 0.25 -8.98 0.46
CA ALA A 96 1.45 -9.50 1.13
C ALA A 96 2.25 -8.39 1.82
N ASN A 97 2.42 -7.24 1.16
CA ASN A 97 3.10 -6.09 1.77
C ASN A 97 2.31 -5.45 2.92
N ALA A 98 0.98 -5.42 2.83
CA ALA A 98 0.14 -4.95 3.94
C ALA A 98 0.28 -5.87 5.16
N GLN A 99 0.21 -7.20 4.96
CA GLN A 99 0.36 -8.19 6.02
C GLN A 99 1.76 -8.16 6.63
N LYS A 100 2.80 -8.03 5.80
CA LYS A 100 4.19 -7.88 6.28
C LYS A 100 4.37 -6.67 7.19
N ASN A 101 3.59 -5.61 6.98
CA ASN A 101 3.58 -4.42 7.83
C ASN A 101 2.63 -4.56 9.04
N GLY A 102 2.21 -5.78 9.39
CA GLY A 102 1.31 -6.08 10.52
C GLY A 102 -0.16 -5.78 10.26
N GLY A 103 -0.54 -5.48 9.02
CA GLY A 103 -1.91 -5.15 8.65
C GLY A 103 -2.80 -6.37 8.38
N VAL A 104 -4.12 -6.18 8.49
CA VAL A 104 -5.10 -7.23 8.20
C VAL A 104 -5.65 -7.06 6.79
N ALA A 105 -5.72 -8.17 6.05
CA ALA A 105 -6.19 -8.20 4.67
C ALA A 105 -7.45 -9.03 4.49
N ALA A 106 -8.31 -8.59 3.57
CA ALA A 106 -9.45 -9.36 3.09
C ALA A 106 -9.46 -9.47 1.56
N PHE A 107 -10.00 -10.57 1.05
CA PHE A 107 -10.13 -10.86 -0.37
C PHE A 107 -11.55 -11.35 -0.67
N ILE A 108 -12.29 -10.58 -1.48
CA ILE A 108 -13.60 -10.93 -1.99
C ILE A 108 -13.40 -11.55 -3.38
N ASP A 109 -13.38 -12.88 -3.43
CA ASP A 109 -13.16 -13.68 -4.63
C ASP A 109 -14.50 -14.00 -5.29
N ALA A 110 -15.02 -13.02 -6.05
CA ALA A 110 -16.22 -13.17 -6.85
C ALA A 110 -15.99 -13.99 -8.14
N GLU A 111 -14.74 -14.12 -8.60
CA GLU A 111 -14.39 -15.00 -9.74
C GLU A 111 -14.20 -16.47 -9.35
N HIS A 112 -14.18 -16.79 -8.04
CA HIS A 112 -13.90 -18.14 -7.51
C HIS A 112 -12.59 -18.73 -8.07
N ALA A 113 -11.58 -17.88 -8.27
CA ALA A 113 -10.36 -18.20 -9.01
C ALA A 113 -9.08 -17.99 -8.19
N LEU A 114 -9.19 -17.64 -6.91
CA LEU A 114 -8.03 -17.45 -6.04
C LEU A 114 -7.36 -18.80 -5.73
N ASP A 115 -6.09 -18.93 -6.10
CA ASP A 115 -5.22 -20.06 -5.75
C ASP A 115 -4.44 -19.77 -4.45
N PRO A 116 -4.72 -20.47 -3.34
CA PRO A 116 -4.02 -20.28 -2.07
C PRO A 116 -2.52 -20.63 -2.14
N GLU A 117 -2.12 -21.63 -2.93
CA GLU A 117 -0.71 -22.00 -3.07
C GLU A 117 0.07 -20.90 -3.79
N TYR A 118 -0.51 -20.36 -4.86
CA TYR A 118 0.08 -19.23 -5.57
C TYR A 118 0.16 -17.99 -4.66
N ALA A 119 -0.91 -17.66 -3.94
CA ALA A 119 -0.89 -16.55 -2.98
C ALA A 119 0.23 -16.69 -1.93
N ARG A 120 0.40 -17.89 -1.36
CA ARG A 120 1.46 -18.17 -0.38
C ARG A 120 2.85 -17.99 -0.99
N LYS A 121 3.07 -18.41 -2.25
CA LYS A 121 4.33 -18.18 -2.97
C LYS A 121 4.64 -16.69 -3.19
N LEU A 122 3.60 -15.86 -3.32
CA LEU A 122 3.75 -14.40 -3.42
C LEU A 122 4.00 -13.71 -2.06
N GLY A 123 4.08 -14.47 -0.97
CA GLY A 123 4.30 -13.96 0.38
C GLY A 123 3.04 -13.55 1.13
N VAL A 124 1.85 -13.92 0.64
CA VAL A 124 0.60 -13.73 1.37
C VAL A 124 0.53 -14.74 2.51
N ASP A 125 0.27 -14.24 3.72
CA ASP A 125 -0.09 -15.10 4.84
C ASP A 125 -1.54 -15.55 4.65
N THR A 126 -1.69 -16.71 4.03
CA THR A 126 -3.01 -17.28 3.70
C THR A 126 -3.74 -17.85 4.91
N ASP A 127 -3.06 -18.04 6.04
CA ASP A 127 -3.70 -18.54 7.27
C ASP A 127 -4.43 -17.39 8.01
N SER A 128 -3.97 -16.15 7.84
CA SER A 128 -4.63 -14.95 8.37
C SER A 128 -5.48 -14.17 7.34
N LEU A 129 -5.38 -14.50 6.05
CA LEU A 129 -6.14 -13.82 5.00
C LEU A 129 -7.64 -14.14 5.12
N ILE A 130 -8.46 -13.10 5.27
CA ILE A 130 -9.92 -13.25 5.27
C ILE A 130 -10.40 -13.40 3.83
N VAL A 131 -10.96 -14.55 3.47
CA VAL A 131 -11.50 -14.80 2.13
C VAL A 131 -13.02 -14.93 2.18
N SER A 132 -13.71 -14.31 1.23
CA SER A 132 -15.14 -14.47 1.01
C SER A 132 -15.40 -14.80 -0.44
N GLN A 133 -16.21 -15.84 -0.67
CA GLN A 133 -16.69 -16.26 -1.98
C GLN A 133 -18.22 -16.06 -2.04
N PRO A 134 -18.67 -14.86 -2.44
CA PRO A 134 -20.08 -14.50 -2.42
C PRO A 134 -20.86 -15.09 -3.61
N ASP A 135 -22.15 -15.33 -3.41
CA ASP A 135 -23.09 -15.85 -4.41
C ASP A 135 -23.52 -14.75 -5.40
N ASN A 136 -23.54 -13.48 -4.99
CA ASN A 136 -23.98 -12.35 -5.81
C ASN A 136 -23.27 -11.03 -5.47
N GLY A 137 -23.39 -10.05 -6.35
CA GLY A 137 -22.74 -8.74 -6.24
C GLY A 137 -23.18 -7.91 -5.03
N GLU A 138 -24.47 -7.97 -4.66
CA GLU A 138 -24.98 -7.29 -3.46
C GLU A 138 -24.28 -7.83 -2.19
N GLN A 139 -24.30 -9.15 -2.01
CA GLN A 139 -23.67 -9.83 -0.89
C GLN A 139 -22.17 -9.53 -0.82
N ALA A 140 -21.47 -9.58 -1.95
CA ALA A 140 -20.05 -9.26 -2.04
C ALA A 140 -19.74 -7.85 -1.49
N LEU A 141 -20.51 -6.85 -1.92
CA LEU A 141 -20.31 -5.45 -1.53
C LEU A 141 -20.79 -5.16 -0.10
N GLU A 142 -21.81 -5.87 0.39
CA GLU A 142 -22.25 -5.79 1.79
C GLU A 142 -21.23 -6.38 2.75
N ILE A 143 -20.67 -7.56 2.44
CA ILE A 143 -19.57 -8.15 3.20
C ILE A 143 -18.38 -7.19 3.23
N ALA A 144 -18.00 -6.64 2.07
CA ALA A 144 -16.91 -5.67 2.01
C ALA A 144 -17.18 -4.42 2.87
N ASP A 145 -18.38 -3.83 2.83
CA ASP A 145 -18.74 -2.66 3.64
C ASP A 145 -18.75 -2.98 5.14
N MET A 146 -19.25 -4.14 5.54
CA MET A 146 -19.24 -4.61 6.94
C MET A 146 -17.81 -4.77 7.46
N LEU A 147 -16.95 -5.43 6.68
CA LEU A 147 -15.55 -5.64 7.06
C LEU A 147 -14.79 -4.31 7.17
N VAL A 148 -15.00 -3.38 6.24
CA VAL A 148 -14.39 -2.03 6.31
C VAL A 148 -14.87 -1.27 7.54
N ARG A 149 -16.17 -1.32 7.86
CA ARG A 149 -16.75 -0.62 9.03
C ARG A 149 -16.29 -1.18 10.37
N SER A 150 -15.77 -2.40 10.41
CA SER A 150 -15.15 -2.95 11.61
C SER A 150 -13.93 -2.14 12.07
N GLY A 151 -13.29 -1.40 11.14
CA GLY A 151 -12.05 -0.66 11.41
C GLY A 151 -10.82 -1.55 11.55
N ALA A 152 -10.96 -2.87 11.37
CA ALA A 152 -9.88 -3.83 11.57
C ALA A 152 -9.05 -4.11 10.31
N LEU A 153 -9.49 -3.66 9.13
CA LEU A 153 -8.84 -3.96 7.85
C LEU A 153 -7.93 -2.82 7.37
N ASP A 154 -6.74 -3.20 6.89
CA ASP A 154 -5.79 -2.32 6.21
C ASP A 154 -6.02 -2.32 4.69
N ILE A 155 -6.36 -3.48 4.15
CA ILE A 155 -6.56 -3.68 2.71
C ILE A 155 -7.69 -4.66 2.44
N ILE A 156 -8.50 -4.36 1.42
CA ILE A 156 -9.51 -5.26 0.88
C ILE A 156 -9.41 -5.32 -0.65
N VAL A 157 -9.40 -6.52 -1.21
CA VAL A 157 -9.41 -6.75 -2.66
C VAL A 157 -10.76 -7.29 -3.08
N ILE A 158 -11.30 -6.79 -4.18
CA ILE A 158 -12.52 -7.29 -4.83
C ILE A 158 -12.14 -7.79 -6.23
N ASP A 159 -12.09 -9.11 -6.40
CA ASP A 159 -11.73 -9.80 -7.65
C ASP A 159 -12.93 -10.60 -8.19
N SER A 160 -13.69 -10.11 -9.17
CA SER A 160 -13.56 -8.83 -9.85
C SER A 160 -14.90 -8.12 -10.01
N VAL A 161 -14.85 -6.83 -10.37
CA VAL A 161 -16.06 -6.04 -10.64
C VAL A 161 -16.95 -6.68 -11.71
N ALA A 162 -16.35 -7.37 -12.68
CA ALA A 162 -17.12 -8.01 -13.74
C ALA A 162 -17.99 -9.16 -13.20
N ALA A 163 -17.52 -9.83 -12.14
CA ALA A 163 -18.20 -10.94 -11.48
C ALA A 163 -19.19 -10.49 -10.39
N LEU A 164 -19.32 -9.19 -10.11
CA LEU A 164 -20.36 -8.66 -9.21
C LEU A 164 -21.72 -8.64 -9.92
N VAL A 165 -22.25 -9.83 -10.19
CA VAL A 165 -23.54 -10.02 -10.89
C VAL A 165 -24.68 -9.79 -9.88
N PRO A 166 -25.63 -8.87 -10.16
CA PRO A 166 -26.75 -8.63 -9.27
C PRO A 166 -27.62 -9.87 -9.08
N LYS A 167 -28.19 -10.04 -7.89
CA LYS A 167 -29.06 -11.18 -7.55
C LYS A 167 -30.19 -11.40 -8.57
N ALA A 168 -30.85 -10.32 -9.00
CA ALA A 168 -31.95 -10.41 -9.95
C ALA A 168 -31.52 -10.90 -11.35
N GLU A 169 -30.24 -10.73 -11.71
CA GLU A 169 -29.68 -11.26 -12.96
C GLU A 169 -29.30 -12.74 -12.84
N ILE A 170 -28.89 -13.19 -11.64
CA ILE A 170 -28.61 -14.61 -11.35
C ILE A 170 -29.90 -15.44 -11.28
N GLU A 171 -30.95 -14.89 -10.69
CA GLU A 171 -32.26 -15.55 -10.57
C GLU A 171 -33.12 -15.45 -11.84
N GLY A 172 -32.74 -14.59 -12.79
CA GLY A 172 -33.42 -14.39 -14.07
C GLY A 172 -33.14 -15.51 -15.08
N GLU A 173 -33.89 -15.52 -16.18
CA GLU A 173 -33.67 -16.47 -17.27
C GLU A 173 -32.61 -15.97 -18.26
N MET A 174 -31.93 -16.90 -18.95
CA MET A 174 -30.99 -16.54 -20.00
C MET A 174 -31.69 -15.79 -21.12
N GLY A 175 -31.33 -14.51 -21.30
CA GLY A 175 -31.94 -13.63 -22.29
C GLY A 175 -32.78 -12.51 -21.69
N ASP A 176 -33.02 -12.53 -20.38
CA ASP A 176 -33.67 -11.42 -19.68
C ASP A 176 -32.83 -10.14 -19.74
N SER A 177 -33.51 -9.02 -19.91
CA SER A 177 -32.87 -7.72 -20.10
C SER A 177 -32.74 -6.99 -18.76
N HIS A 178 -31.55 -7.05 -18.16
CA HIS A 178 -31.22 -6.33 -16.92
C HIS A 178 -30.32 -5.11 -17.19
N VAL A 179 -30.82 -4.15 -17.96
CA VAL A 179 -30.03 -3.00 -18.41
C VAL A 179 -29.52 -2.15 -17.23
N GLY A 180 -28.20 -2.15 -17.04
CA GLY A 180 -27.51 -1.23 -16.12
C GLY A 180 -27.67 -1.55 -14.64
N LEU A 181 -28.15 -2.74 -14.28
CA LEU A 181 -28.36 -3.14 -12.88
C LEU A 181 -27.05 -3.13 -12.09
N GLN A 182 -26.00 -3.77 -12.63
CA GLN A 182 -24.66 -3.76 -12.03
C GLN A 182 -24.09 -2.33 -11.84
N ALA A 183 -24.30 -1.43 -12.80
CA ALA A 183 -23.82 -0.06 -12.70
C ALA A 183 -24.51 0.73 -11.57
N ARG A 184 -25.80 0.46 -11.32
CA ARG A 184 -26.56 1.05 -10.21
C ARG A 184 -26.08 0.51 -8.87
N LEU A 185 -25.91 -0.81 -8.77
CA LEU A 185 -25.35 -1.48 -7.60
C LEU A 185 -24.00 -0.87 -7.20
N MET A 186 -23.06 -0.81 -8.15
CA MET A 186 -21.74 -0.20 -7.93
C MET A 186 -21.83 1.26 -7.48
N SER A 187 -22.72 2.05 -8.10
CA SER A 187 -22.90 3.46 -7.74
C SER A 187 -23.40 3.64 -6.30
N GLN A 188 -24.29 2.76 -5.84
CA GLN A 188 -24.82 2.77 -4.49
C GLN A 188 -23.78 2.30 -3.46
N ALA A 189 -23.10 1.19 -3.74
CA ALA A 189 -22.08 0.63 -2.86
C ALA A 189 -20.91 1.60 -2.66
N LEU A 190 -20.33 2.11 -3.76
CA LEU A 190 -19.20 3.05 -3.68
C LEU A 190 -19.55 4.34 -2.93
N ARG A 191 -20.80 4.82 -3.04
CA ARG A 191 -21.29 5.98 -2.28
C ARG A 191 -21.28 5.73 -0.77
N LYS A 192 -21.63 4.51 -0.33
CA LYS A 192 -21.62 4.12 1.09
C LYS A 192 -20.21 3.82 1.61
N MET A 193 -19.42 3.10 0.82
CA MET A 193 -18.10 2.61 1.22
C MET A 193 -17.03 3.70 1.26
N THR A 194 -17.08 4.71 0.38
CA THR A 194 -16.00 5.72 0.27
C THR A 194 -15.73 6.44 1.59
N GLY A 195 -16.79 6.79 2.34
CA GLY A 195 -16.64 7.42 3.66
C GLY A 195 -16.08 6.46 4.70
N ALA A 196 -16.55 5.20 4.70
CA ALA A 196 -16.09 4.17 5.63
C ALA A 196 -14.61 3.83 5.41
N LEU A 197 -14.17 3.67 4.16
CA LEU A 197 -12.78 3.42 3.80
C LEU A 197 -11.86 4.53 4.32
N ALA A 198 -12.25 5.80 4.12
CA ALA A 198 -11.45 6.93 4.59
C ALA A 198 -11.37 7.00 6.13
N GLN A 199 -12.44 6.65 6.84
CA GLN A 199 -12.48 6.63 8.31
C GLN A 199 -11.68 5.46 8.89
N ALA A 200 -11.77 4.28 8.29
CA ALA A 200 -11.05 3.07 8.70
C ALA A 200 -9.60 3.01 8.21
N ASN A 201 -9.19 3.96 7.37
CA ASN A 201 -7.88 3.97 6.69
C ASN A 201 -7.61 2.70 5.84
N THR A 202 -8.67 2.00 5.42
CA THR A 202 -8.59 0.78 4.61
C THR A 202 -8.43 1.10 3.12
N THR A 203 -7.46 0.47 2.45
CA THR A 203 -7.32 0.53 0.99
C THR A 203 -8.24 -0.48 0.32
N ALA A 204 -9.12 -0.05 -0.59
CA ALA A 204 -9.94 -0.96 -1.39
C ALA A 204 -9.40 -1.07 -2.82
N ILE A 205 -8.96 -2.25 -3.21
CA ILE A 205 -8.55 -2.57 -4.59
C ILE A 205 -9.71 -3.26 -5.30
N PHE A 206 -10.20 -2.65 -6.38
CA PHE A 206 -11.14 -3.29 -7.30
C PHE A 206 -10.38 -3.78 -8.53
N ILE A 207 -10.38 -5.08 -8.75
CA ILE A 207 -9.90 -5.66 -10.01
C ILE A 207 -11.02 -5.58 -11.03
N ASN A 208 -10.68 -5.19 -12.26
CA ASN A 208 -11.65 -5.06 -13.32
C ASN A 208 -11.10 -5.56 -14.66
N GLN A 209 -12.00 -6.01 -15.51
CA GLN A 209 -11.70 -6.50 -16.84
C GLN A 209 -11.98 -5.41 -17.89
N LEU A 210 -11.27 -5.50 -19.01
CA LEU A 210 -11.58 -4.71 -20.19
C LEU A 210 -12.75 -5.35 -20.98
N ARG A 211 -13.58 -4.49 -21.56
CA ARG A 211 -14.64 -4.81 -22.52
C ARG A 211 -14.55 -3.80 -23.66
N GLU A 212 -15.06 -4.15 -24.82
CA GLU A 212 -15.16 -3.22 -25.95
C GLU A 212 -16.56 -2.62 -26.04
N LYS A 213 -16.65 -1.32 -26.32
CA LYS A 213 -17.91 -0.67 -26.66
C LYS A 213 -18.20 -0.85 -28.13
N ILE A 214 -19.31 -1.53 -28.41
CA ILE A 214 -19.83 -1.67 -29.77
C ILE A 214 -20.20 -0.28 -30.32
N GLY A 215 -19.80 0.00 -31.57
CA GLY A 215 -20.16 1.23 -32.28
C GLY A 215 -19.25 2.44 -32.05
N VAL A 216 -18.08 2.27 -31.43
CA VAL A 216 -17.06 3.33 -31.32
C VAL A 216 -16.13 3.27 -32.53
N PHE A 217 -16.25 4.22 -33.45
CA PHE A 217 -15.40 4.33 -34.65
C PHE A 217 -14.22 5.31 -34.49
N PHE A 218 -14.18 6.08 -33.40
CA PHE A 218 -13.12 7.07 -33.12
C PHE A 218 -12.68 6.99 -31.66
N GLY A 219 -11.36 6.96 -31.43
CA GLY A 219 -10.77 6.77 -30.10
C GLY A 219 -10.63 5.30 -29.70
N SER A 220 -10.32 5.05 -28.42
CA SER A 220 -10.23 3.67 -27.90
C SER A 220 -11.63 3.11 -27.59
N PRO A 221 -11.98 1.92 -28.10
CA PRO A 221 -13.25 1.25 -27.80
C PRO A 221 -13.27 0.64 -26.39
N GLU A 222 -12.12 0.55 -25.71
CA GLU A 222 -11.99 -0.13 -24.43
C GLU A 222 -12.72 0.60 -23.29
N THR A 223 -13.42 -0.18 -22.46
CA THR A 223 -14.09 0.27 -21.24
C THR A 223 -13.97 -0.77 -20.15
N THR A 224 -14.21 -0.37 -18.90
CA THR A 224 -14.29 -1.27 -17.75
C THR A 224 -15.75 -1.56 -17.40
N THR A 225 -16.00 -2.68 -16.71
CA THR A 225 -17.33 -3.10 -16.25
C THR A 225 -17.79 -2.33 -15.00
N GLY A 226 -19.06 -2.48 -14.59
CA GLY A 226 -19.60 -1.80 -13.40
C GLY A 226 -19.98 -0.32 -13.60
N GLY A 227 -20.09 0.14 -14.86
CA GLY A 227 -20.48 1.52 -15.19
C GLY A 227 -19.37 2.56 -14.98
N LYS A 228 -19.75 3.81 -14.74
CA LYS A 228 -18.78 4.93 -14.60
C LYS A 228 -18.41 5.24 -13.14
N ALA A 229 -19.16 4.73 -12.16
CA ALA A 229 -19.01 5.12 -10.76
C ALA A 229 -17.59 4.87 -10.23
N LEU A 230 -17.06 3.65 -10.43
CA LEU A 230 -15.72 3.29 -9.99
C LEU A 230 -14.67 4.26 -10.54
N LYS A 231 -14.76 4.62 -11.82
CA LYS A 231 -13.84 5.59 -12.45
C LYS A 231 -13.81 6.93 -11.72
N PHE A 232 -14.92 7.39 -11.13
CA PHE A 232 -14.98 8.68 -10.40
C PHE A 232 -14.51 8.54 -8.95
N TYR A 233 -14.93 7.48 -8.27
CA TYR A 233 -14.60 7.22 -6.87
C TYR A 233 -13.13 6.83 -6.67
N SER A 234 -12.55 6.04 -7.58
CA SER A 234 -11.14 5.65 -7.49
C SER A 234 -10.22 6.86 -7.41
N SER A 235 -9.32 6.86 -6.43
CA SER A 235 -8.26 7.85 -6.31
C SER A 235 -7.10 7.53 -7.23
N VAL A 236 -6.82 6.23 -7.42
CA VAL A 236 -5.81 5.73 -8.35
C VAL A 236 -6.47 4.75 -9.31
N ARG A 237 -6.12 4.81 -10.59
CA ARG A 237 -6.51 3.82 -11.60
C ARG A 237 -5.27 3.35 -12.34
N LEU A 238 -5.09 2.04 -12.43
CA LEU A 238 -3.94 1.37 -13.01
C LEU A 238 -4.39 0.55 -14.23
N ASP A 239 -3.83 0.85 -15.39
CA ASP A 239 -3.98 0.05 -16.62
C ASP A 239 -2.76 -0.87 -16.74
N ILE A 240 -2.95 -2.16 -16.45
CA ILE A 240 -1.90 -3.17 -16.42
C ILE A 240 -1.96 -4.07 -17.66
N ARG A 241 -0.84 -4.20 -18.37
CA ARG A 241 -0.72 -4.97 -19.60
C ARG A 241 0.56 -5.78 -19.64
N ARG A 242 0.47 -7.01 -20.14
CA ARG A 242 1.64 -7.76 -20.60
C ARG A 242 2.16 -7.13 -21.88
N ILE A 243 3.45 -6.79 -21.92
CA ILE A 243 4.10 -6.20 -23.10
C ILE A 243 5.06 -7.17 -23.79
N GLN A 244 5.65 -8.12 -23.06
CA GLN A 244 6.56 -9.12 -23.63
C GLN A 244 6.57 -10.39 -22.78
N THR A 245 6.79 -11.56 -23.39
CA THR A 245 7.09 -12.80 -22.67
C THR A 245 8.59 -12.87 -22.40
N LEU A 246 8.98 -13.10 -21.15
CA LEU A 246 10.36 -13.33 -20.74
C LEU A 246 10.70 -14.81 -20.99
N LYS A 247 11.87 -15.05 -21.59
CA LYS A 247 12.35 -16.39 -21.91
C LYS A 247 13.74 -16.62 -21.34
N ASN A 248 13.99 -17.83 -20.87
CA ASN A 248 15.33 -18.34 -20.58
C ASN A 248 15.61 -19.50 -21.54
N GLY A 249 16.42 -19.25 -22.57
CA GLY A 249 16.51 -20.17 -23.71
C GLY A 249 15.17 -20.27 -24.46
N GLU A 250 14.60 -21.48 -24.53
CA GLU A 250 13.30 -21.72 -25.17
C GLU A 250 12.11 -21.63 -24.20
N GLU A 251 12.36 -21.72 -22.89
CA GLU A 251 11.32 -21.77 -21.86
C GLU A 251 10.79 -20.38 -21.52
N ALA A 252 9.46 -20.26 -21.42
CA ALA A 252 8.80 -19.03 -20.99
C ALA A 252 8.78 -18.95 -19.45
N VAL A 253 9.57 -18.05 -18.88
CA VAL A 253 9.79 -17.93 -17.43
C VAL A 253 8.95 -16.83 -16.77
N GLY A 254 8.34 -15.95 -17.56
CA GLY A 254 7.50 -14.88 -17.03
C GLY A 254 7.05 -13.89 -18.10
N ASN A 255 6.61 -12.73 -17.65
CA ASN A 255 6.11 -11.65 -18.48
C ASN A 255 6.71 -10.31 -18.06
N ARG A 256 7.17 -9.52 -19.03
CA ARG A 256 7.37 -8.09 -18.86
C ARG A 256 6.00 -7.42 -18.84
N THR A 257 5.73 -6.70 -17.77
CA THR A 257 4.44 -6.07 -17.52
C THR A 257 4.62 -4.56 -17.45
N ARG A 258 3.72 -3.83 -18.10
CA ARG A 258 3.64 -2.37 -18.03
C ARG A 258 2.37 -1.97 -17.31
N VAL A 259 2.51 -1.08 -16.34
CA VAL A 259 1.39 -0.46 -15.61
C VAL A 259 1.38 1.03 -15.88
N LYS A 260 0.29 1.57 -16.42
CA LYS A 260 0.09 3.00 -16.61
C LYS A 260 -0.85 3.54 -15.54
N VAL A 261 -0.43 4.61 -14.85
CA VAL A 261 -1.26 5.31 -13.86
C VAL A 261 -2.22 6.26 -14.60
N VAL A 262 -3.36 5.76 -15.05
CA VAL A 262 -4.31 6.55 -15.88
C VAL A 262 -5.11 7.57 -15.08
N LYS A 263 -5.15 7.43 -13.76
CA LYS A 263 -5.72 8.40 -12.83
C LYS A 263 -4.92 8.38 -11.54
N ASN A 264 -4.60 9.56 -11.02
CA ASN A 264 -3.96 9.72 -9.73
C ASN A 264 -4.47 11.03 -9.10
N LYS A 265 -5.08 10.94 -7.92
CA LYS A 265 -5.54 12.09 -7.13
C LYS A 265 -4.53 12.53 -6.07
N MET A 266 -3.43 11.77 -5.89
CA MET A 266 -2.44 12.02 -4.84
C MET A 266 -1.16 12.66 -5.37
N ALA A 267 -0.82 12.38 -6.63
CA ALA A 267 0.34 12.89 -7.33
C ALA A 267 0.04 13.02 -8.84
N PRO A 268 0.95 13.59 -9.65
CA PRO A 268 0.76 13.72 -11.09
C PRO A 268 0.44 12.37 -11.78
N PRO A 269 -0.64 12.28 -12.57
CA PRO A 269 -1.00 11.05 -13.29
C PRO A 269 -0.16 10.82 -14.56
N PHE A 270 -0.44 9.72 -15.25
CA PHE A 270 0.07 9.32 -16.57
C PHE A 270 1.50 8.82 -16.65
N LYS A 271 2.19 8.74 -15.52
CA LYS A 271 3.42 7.96 -15.40
C LYS A 271 3.15 6.48 -15.68
N SER A 272 4.17 5.79 -16.18
CA SER A 272 4.13 4.35 -16.44
C SER A 272 5.30 3.69 -15.73
N ALA A 273 5.08 2.46 -15.28
CA ALA A 273 6.10 1.60 -14.70
C ALA A 273 6.18 0.32 -15.51
N GLU A 274 7.38 -0.24 -15.60
CA GLU A 274 7.62 -1.55 -16.18
C GLU A 274 8.39 -2.42 -15.20
N PHE A 275 7.97 -3.67 -15.08
CA PHE A 275 8.59 -4.65 -14.20
C PHE A 275 8.34 -6.05 -14.72
N ASP A 276 9.12 -7.00 -14.21
CA ASP A 276 9.04 -8.40 -14.58
C ASP A 276 8.11 -9.14 -13.61
N VAL A 277 7.20 -9.95 -14.14
CA VAL A 277 6.34 -10.87 -13.38
C VAL A 277 6.75 -12.28 -13.76
N LEU A 278 7.44 -12.97 -12.86
CA LEU A 278 7.94 -14.33 -13.03
C LEU A 278 6.88 -15.35 -12.60
N TYR A 279 6.79 -16.46 -13.34
CA TYR A 279 5.84 -17.51 -12.99
C TYR A 279 6.26 -18.20 -11.69
N GLY A 280 5.31 -18.38 -10.77
CA GLY A 280 5.56 -18.97 -9.46
C GLY A 280 6.24 -18.06 -8.42
N GLU A 281 6.83 -16.93 -8.83
CA GLU A 281 7.47 -15.97 -7.89
C GLU A 281 6.75 -14.62 -7.82
N GLY A 282 6.05 -14.21 -8.88
CA GLY A 282 5.37 -12.92 -8.96
C GLY A 282 6.26 -11.77 -9.44
N ILE A 283 5.99 -10.56 -8.95
CA ILE A 283 6.73 -9.34 -9.29
C ILE A 283 8.17 -9.48 -8.79
N SER A 284 9.14 -9.40 -9.70
CA SER A 284 10.56 -9.42 -9.33
C SER A 284 10.97 -8.05 -8.78
N LYS A 285 11.23 -8.02 -7.48
CA LYS A 285 11.76 -6.85 -6.79
C LYS A 285 13.16 -6.51 -7.31
N GLU A 286 14.03 -7.52 -7.41
CA GLU A 286 15.42 -7.38 -7.83
C GLU A 286 15.52 -6.89 -9.28
N GLY A 287 14.67 -7.42 -10.16
CA GLY A 287 14.57 -6.96 -11.55
C GLY A 287 14.13 -5.50 -11.64
N SER A 288 13.20 -5.07 -10.78
CA SER A 288 12.76 -3.68 -10.69
C SER A 288 13.88 -2.77 -10.17
N VAL A 289 14.59 -3.16 -9.10
CA VAL A 289 15.73 -2.42 -8.54
C VAL A 289 16.83 -2.25 -9.59
N LEU A 290 17.19 -3.33 -10.29
CA LEU A 290 18.20 -3.30 -11.35
C LEU A 290 17.83 -2.33 -12.48
N ASP A 291 16.59 -2.37 -12.96
CA ASP A 291 16.11 -1.46 -14.01
C ASP A 291 16.19 0.00 -13.61
N MET A 292 15.77 0.31 -12.38
CA MET A 292 15.80 1.68 -11.88
C MET A 292 17.23 2.17 -11.57
N ALA A 293 18.10 1.27 -11.10
CA ALA A 293 19.51 1.57 -10.87
C ALA A 293 20.25 1.86 -12.18
N LEU A 294 19.87 1.21 -13.28
CA LEU A 294 20.38 1.52 -14.62
C LEU A 294 19.91 2.90 -15.11
N GLN A 295 18.65 3.25 -14.88
CA GLN A 295 18.12 4.56 -15.27
C GLN A 295 18.79 5.73 -14.54
N THR A 296 19.24 5.49 -13.31
CA THR A 296 19.92 6.50 -12.46
C THR A 296 21.44 6.44 -12.56
N ASN A 297 22.00 5.54 -13.37
CA ASN A 297 23.44 5.28 -13.49
C ASN A 297 24.12 4.83 -12.18
N ILE A 298 23.35 4.34 -11.20
CA ILE A 298 23.87 3.72 -9.98
C ILE A 298 24.51 2.37 -10.32
N VAL A 299 23.83 1.58 -11.15
CA VAL A 299 24.40 0.40 -11.81
C VAL A 299 24.73 0.77 -13.25
N LYS A 300 25.92 0.39 -13.72
CA LYS A 300 26.37 0.64 -15.10
C LYS A 300 26.41 -0.65 -15.89
N LYS A 301 26.06 -0.56 -17.17
CA LYS A 301 26.09 -1.68 -18.11
C LYS A 301 27.12 -1.43 -19.22
N SER A 302 28.07 -2.34 -19.37
CA SER A 302 29.09 -2.33 -20.43
C SER A 302 28.99 -3.62 -21.24
N GLY A 303 28.37 -3.53 -22.43
CA GLY A 303 28.04 -4.71 -23.23
C GLY A 303 27.03 -5.60 -22.52
N SER A 304 27.44 -6.82 -22.12
CA SER A 304 26.62 -7.75 -21.35
C SER A 304 26.91 -7.74 -19.84
N TRP A 305 27.91 -6.97 -19.39
CA TRP A 305 28.34 -6.90 -17.99
C TRP A 305 27.64 -5.78 -17.23
N PHE A 306 27.31 -6.03 -15.96
CA PHE A 306 26.75 -5.07 -15.02
C PHE A 306 27.72 -4.83 -13.87
N THR A 307 27.84 -3.56 -13.47
CA THR A 307 28.80 -3.09 -12.46
C THR A 307 28.14 -2.12 -11.50
N TYR A 308 28.52 -2.19 -10.23
CA TYR A 308 28.07 -1.29 -9.17
C TYR A 308 29.29 -0.76 -8.43
N GLY A 309 29.55 0.54 -8.51
CA GLY A 309 30.84 1.09 -8.07
C GLY A 309 31.99 0.44 -8.84
N ASP A 310 32.89 -0.22 -8.11
CA ASP A 310 34.01 -0.99 -8.66
C ASP A 310 33.70 -2.51 -8.75
N ASP A 311 32.58 -2.96 -8.20
CA ASP A 311 32.22 -4.37 -8.14
C ASP A 311 31.51 -4.84 -9.42
N GLN A 312 31.92 -6.00 -9.94
CA GLN A 312 31.22 -6.68 -11.02
C GLN A 312 30.07 -7.51 -10.46
N LEU A 313 28.83 -7.10 -10.78
CA LEU A 313 27.62 -7.84 -10.38
C LEU A 313 27.42 -9.12 -11.21
N GLY A 314 27.93 -9.13 -12.44
CA GLY A 314 27.89 -10.31 -13.31
C GLY A 314 27.55 -9.99 -14.77
N GLN A 315 27.45 -11.07 -15.56
CA GLN A 315 27.15 -11.02 -16.99
C GLN A 315 25.72 -11.48 -17.26
N GLY A 316 24.95 -10.66 -17.98
CA GLY A 316 23.57 -10.94 -18.35
C GLY A 316 22.56 -10.57 -17.25
N ARG A 317 21.37 -10.12 -17.66
CA ARG A 317 20.34 -9.61 -16.75
C ARG A 317 19.91 -10.66 -15.71
N GLU A 318 19.70 -11.88 -16.16
CA GLU A 318 19.15 -12.95 -15.32
C GLU A 318 20.12 -13.36 -14.20
N ASN A 319 21.40 -13.50 -14.53
CA ASN A 319 22.44 -13.82 -13.54
C ASN A 319 22.57 -12.71 -12.49
N VAL A 320 22.54 -11.45 -12.92
CA VAL A 320 22.62 -10.31 -11.99
C VAL A 320 21.37 -10.22 -11.11
N ARG A 321 20.19 -10.49 -11.66
CA ARG A 321 18.95 -10.57 -10.87
C ARG A 321 19.05 -11.66 -9.80
N GLN A 322 19.54 -12.85 -10.15
CA GLN A 322 19.74 -13.94 -9.21
C GLN A 322 20.79 -13.57 -8.15
N TYR A 323 21.89 -12.95 -8.54
CA TYR A 323 22.91 -12.44 -7.62
C TYR A 323 22.34 -11.43 -6.60
N LEU A 324 21.50 -10.50 -7.06
CA LEU A 324 20.80 -9.55 -6.18
C LEU A 324 19.81 -10.26 -5.24
N LYS A 325 19.13 -11.32 -5.72
CA LYS A 325 18.21 -12.13 -4.91
C LYS A 325 18.96 -12.84 -3.78
N ASP A 326 20.14 -13.38 -4.09
CA ASP A 326 20.98 -14.10 -3.13
C ASP A 326 21.70 -13.14 -2.15
N ASN A 327 21.87 -11.86 -2.53
CA ASN A 327 22.53 -10.83 -1.71
C ASN A 327 21.56 -9.71 -1.32
N THR A 328 20.68 -10.00 -0.35
CA THR A 328 19.59 -9.07 0.04
C THR A 328 20.10 -7.73 0.58
N GLU A 329 21.20 -7.70 1.34
CA GLU A 329 21.79 -6.47 1.88
C GLU A 329 22.22 -5.51 0.76
N LEU A 330 22.92 -6.03 -0.26
CA LEU A 330 23.32 -5.25 -1.43
C LEU A 330 22.09 -4.74 -2.21
N THR A 331 21.06 -5.57 -2.35
CA THR A 331 19.82 -5.15 -3.01
C THR A 331 19.13 -4.00 -2.27
N GLN A 332 19.10 -4.04 -0.94
CA GLN A 332 18.55 -2.96 -0.11
C GLN A 332 19.38 -1.68 -0.24
N GLU A 333 20.72 -1.79 -0.25
CA GLU A 333 21.60 -0.63 -0.44
C GLU A 333 21.35 0.05 -1.79
N ILE A 334 21.29 -0.74 -2.88
CA ILE A 334 21.00 -0.22 -4.23
C ILE A 334 19.60 0.39 -4.28
N GLU A 335 18.60 -0.28 -3.71
CA GLU A 335 17.23 0.21 -3.62
C GLU A 335 17.16 1.57 -2.90
N HIS A 336 17.84 1.71 -1.76
CA HIS A 336 17.88 2.96 -1.00
C HIS A 336 18.51 4.10 -1.82
N LYS A 337 19.66 3.84 -2.48
CA LYS A 337 20.29 4.84 -3.37
C LYS A 337 19.38 5.22 -4.53
N VAL A 338 18.65 4.27 -5.11
CA VAL A 338 17.63 4.54 -6.15
C VAL A 338 16.52 5.42 -5.58
N LYS A 339 16.00 5.13 -4.39
CA LYS A 339 14.94 5.93 -3.76
C LYS A 339 15.36 7.36 -3.48
N ILE A 340 16.59 7.58 -3.03
CA ILE A 340 17.18 8.92 -2.86
C ILE A 340 17.28 9.63 -4.22
N ALA A 341 17.79 8.95 -5.26
CA ALA A 341 17.96 9.54 -6.59
C ALA A 341 16.64 9.99 -7.22
N PHE A 342 15.53 9.31 -6.89
CA PHE A 342 14.18 9.67 -7.34
C PHE A 342 13.41 10.57 -6.35
N GLY A 343 14.00 10.93 -5.21
CA GLY A 343 13.43 11.84 -4.22
C GLY A 343 12.29 11.27 -3.36
N LEU A 344 12.23 9.95 -3.19
CA LEU A 344 11.29 9.31 -2.26
C LEU A 344 11.79 9.27 -0.81
N GLU A 345 13.11 9.22 -0.62
CA GLU A 345 13.75 9.22 0.70
C GLU A 345 14.75 10.38 0.76
N THR A 346 14.88 11.00 1.93
CA THR A 346 15.91 12.02 2.18
C THR A 346 17.15 11.34 2.76
N PRO A 347 18.37 11.85 2.48
CA PRO A 347 19.62 11.21 2.91
C PRO A 347 19.75 10.99 4.43
N ASP A 348 19.03 11.76 5.25
CA ASP A 348 19.19 11.78 6.71
C ASP A 348 18.28 10.80 7.46
N ALA A 349 17.31 10.16 6.79
CA ALA A 349 16.34 9.26 7.44
C ALA A 349 16.93 7.91 7.91
N ALA A 350 18.17 7.58 7.56
CA ALA A 350 18.79 6.30 7.86
C ALA A 350 19.49 6.22 9.23
N SER A 351 19.46 7.27 10.05
CA SER A 351 20.23 7.34 11.30
C SER A 351 19.43 7.24 12.60
N GLU A 352 18.09 7.23 12.56
CA GLU A 352 17.27 7.23 13.80
C GLU A 352 16.77 5.84 14.23
N ASP A 353 16.72 4.83 13.34
CA ASP A 353 16.15 3.51 13.66
C ASP A 353 17.17 2.47 14.21
N ALA A 354 18.44 2.85 14.39
CA ALA A 354 19.49 1.93 14.84
C ALA A 354 19.90 2.08 16.33
N ASP A 355 19.49 3.15 17.01
CA ASP A 355 20.01 3.48 18.35
C ASP A 355 19.06 3.15 19.52
N ASP A 356 17.81 2.71 19.28
CA ASP A 356 16.86 2.44 20.38
C ASP A 356 16.78 0.96 20.83
N ALA A 357 17.78 0.15 20.43
CA ALA A 357 17.82 -1.27 20.76
C ALA A 357 19.14 -1.74 21.43
N THR A 358 19.87 -0.87 22.12
CA THR A 358 20.90 -1.31 23.08
C THR A 358 21.22 -0.22 24.10
N GLY A 359 20.73 -0.35 25.33
CA GLY A 359 21.29 0.41 26.45
C GLY A 359 20.35 0.67 27.62
N GLN A 360 20.08 -0.34 28.44
CA GLN A 360 19.76 -0.09 29.85
C GLN A 360 20.16 -1.30 30.72
N THR A 361 21.41 -1.28 31.20
CA THR A 361 21.85 -2.00 32.41
C THR A 361 22.78 -1.08 33.19
N ASP A 362 22.33 -0.69 34.39
CA ASP A 362 23.02 -0.26 35.63
C ASP A 362 24.03 0.92 35.54
N ALA A 363 24.12 1.93 36.42
CA ALA A 363 23.64 2.30 37.76
C ALA A 363 23.71 3.87 37.84
N ASP A 364 23.15 4.64 38.78
CA ASP A 364 23.42 4.65 40.22
C ASP A 364 22.62 5.76 40.97
N HIS A 365 22.29 5.45 42.23
CA HIS A 365 22.04 6.23 43.46
C HIS A 365 21.06 7.43 43.58
N GLY A 366 20.12 7.26 44.55
CA GLY A 366 19.36 8.31 45.23
C GLY A 366 18.45 7.76 46.35
N SER A 367 18.93 7.86 47.59
CA SER A 367 18.38 7.49 48.92
C SER A 367 16.88 7.70 49.22
N GLU A 368 16.25 6.78 49.98
CA GLU A 368 15.78 7.01 51.39
C GLU A 368 14.99 5.80 52.00
N ASP A 369 15.51 5.33 53.14
CA ASP A 369 14.87 4.89 54.41
C ASP A 369 13.53 4.08 54.46
N LYS A 370 13.60 2.82 54.94
CA LYS A 370 13.08 2.32 56.24
C LYS A 370 12.77 0.81 56.23
N GLY A 371 13.28 0.12 57.26
CA GLY A 371 12.61 -1.08 57.82
C GLY A 371 13.40 -2.39 57.79
N SER A 372 14.20 -2.64 58.83
CA SER A 372 14.53 -4.01 59.29
C SER A 372 13.30 -4.61 60.02
N PRO A 373 13.17 -5.94 60.28
CA PRO A 373 14.23 -6.77 60.88
C PRO A 373 14.29 -8.29 60.54
N LYS A 374 15.49 -8.87 60.77
CA LYS A 374 15.81 -10.26 61.24
C LYS A 374 15.44 -11.43 60.31
N SER A 375 16.18 -12.54 60.18
CA SER A 375 17.00 -13.33 61.11
C SER A 375 17.80 -14.42 60.36
N GLU A 376 18.89 -14.90 61.01
CA GLU A 376 19.48 -16.27 60.96
C GLU A 376 20.12 -16.76 59.64
N GLU A 377 21.45 -16.93 59.51
CA GLU A 377 22.40 -17.86 60.18
C GLU A 377 22.23 -19.35 59.81
N HIS A 378 23.13 -19.84 58.94
CA HIS A 378 23.84 -21.15 58.97
C HIS A 378 24.57 -21.37 57.63
N ALA A 379 25.90 -21.33 57.53
CA ALA A 379 26.91 -22.27 58.02
C ALA A 379 26.97 -23.62 57.27
N GLN A 380 27.99 -23.73 56.41
CA GLN A 380 28.91 -24.86 56.19
C GLN A 380 28.39 -26.23 55.71
N SER A 381 28.99 -26.74 54.62
CA SER A 381 29.97 -27.85 54.60
C SER A 381 30.21 -28.31 53.14
N LYS A 382 31.44 -28.22 52.62
CA LYS A 382 32.45 -29.29 52.46
C LYS A 382 31.97 -30.56 51.73
N SER A 383 32.56 -30.84 50.56
CA SER A 383 33.28 -32.09 50.21
C SER A 383 33.60 -32.07 48.71
N SER A 384 34.82 -31.79 48.24
CA SER A 384 35.97 -32.70 48.03
C SER A 384 35.67 -34.02 47.30
N ALA A 385 36.19 -34.15 46.07
CA ALA A 385 36.88 -35.33 45.48
C ALA A 385 37.19 -35.01 43.99
N GLN A 386 38.43 -34.67 43.63
CA GLN A 386 39.54 -35.55 43.20
C GLN A 386 39.37 -36.21 41.81
N ILE A 387 40.20 -35.74 40.85
CA ILE A 387 41.30 -36.46 40.15
C ILE A 387 40.83 -37.03 38.80
N GLY A 388 41.28 -36.46 37.68
CA GLY A 388 42.43 -36.94 36.88
C GLY A 388 41.87 -37.36 35.50
N SER A 389 42.50 -37.23 34.33
CA SER A 389 43.90 -37.08 33.93
C SER A 389 43.98 -36.55 32.49
N ARG A 390 45.10 -35.88 32.19
CA ARG A 390 45.64 -35.46 30.88
C ARG A 390 45.74 -36.59 29.82
N ALA A 391 45.57 -36.23 28.54
CA ALA A 391 46.48 -36.50 27.39
C ALA A 391 45.86 -35.90 26.09
N GLN A 392 46.37 -34.81 25.51
CA GLN A 392 47.34 -34.73 24.39
C GLN A 392 47.03 -35.59 23.12
N VAL A 393 46.41 -34.97 22.09
CA VAL A 393 46.91 -34.61 20.71
C VAL A 393 48.05 -35.50 20.13
N PRO A 394 48.19 -35.83 18.80
CA PRO A 394 47.79 -35.06 17.57
C PRO A 394 47.27 -35.80 16.30
N ALA A 395 46.73 -34.97 15.39
CA ALA A 395 46.94 -34.84 13.92
C ALA A 395 46.79 -35.99 12.88
N ASN A 396 46.35 -35.53 11.69
CA ASN A 396 46.38 -36.08 10.33
C ASN A 396 45.22 -36.96 9.84
N ALA A 397 44.34 -36.36 9.01
CA ALA A 397 44.20 -36.65 7.57
C ALA A 397 43.44 -35.50 6.89
#